data_AF-A0A534HEU3-F1
#
_entry.id   AF-A0A534HEU3-F1
#
_cell.length_a   1.000
_cell.length_b   1.000
_cell.length_c   1.000
_cell.angle_alpha   90.00
_cell.angle_beta   90.00
_cell.angle_gamma   90.00
#
_symmetry.space_group_name_H-M   'P 1'
#
loop_
_entity.id
_entity.type
_entity.pdbx_description
1 polymer ?
#
loop_
_entity_poly.entity_id
_entity_poly.type
_entity_poly.pdbx_seq_one_letter_code
_entity_poly.pdbx_strand_id
1 'polypeptide(L)'
;MARATVADDAQILANCPAVGDAKGTSVRALNTLKRRMTVPTPGDIDPNVTLRAMVAPGDDTTRWDEKRGATIEGYVADVKVGGVESVNCHTHGPAYRDTHIELTLDPTKNDETTYVIVEVTPQVRQEMSSKGVDWSTRTLRTSLLGRWVRVTGWLLFDVEHKPEARNTASRGAHIWRATVWEIHPITAMEVLPGKPPVNQTSPGAGK
;
A
#
# COMPACT_ATOMS: atom_id res chain seq x y z
N MET A 1 11.63 -32.70 26.75
CA MET A 1 12.07 -32.03 25.50
C MET A 1 10.88 -31.93 24.57
N ALA A 2 10.50 -30.72 24.17
CA ALA A 2 9.64 -30.47 23.01
C ALA A 2 9.83 -29.00 22.62
N ARG A 3 10.83 -28.72 21.78
CA ARG A 3 10.84 -27.47 21.02
C ARG A 3 9.79 -27.68 19.93
N ALA A 4 8.63 -27.08 20.08
CA ALA A 4 7.74 -26.88 18.95
C ALA A 4 8.58 -26.19 17.88
N THR A 5 8.80 -26.88 16.76
CA THR A 5 9.39 -26.28 15.57
C THR A 5 8.44 -25.18 15.16
N VAL A 6 8.78 -23.92 15.46
CA VAL A 6 8.22 -22.77 14.73
C VAL A 6 8.35 -23.13 13.27
N ALA A 7 7.21 -23.34 12.60
CA ALA A 7 7.24 -23.53 11.16
C ALA A 7 7.98 -22.34 10.56
N ASP A 8 8.93 -22.61 9.68
CA ASP A 8 9.68 -21.57 9.00
C ASP A 8 8.67 -20.69 8.25
N ASP A 9 8.66 -19.38 8.52
CA ASP A 9 7.73 -18.43 7.88
C ASP A 9 7.83 -18.51 6.35
N ALA A 10 8.99 -18.92 5.81
CA ALA A 10 9.15 -19.22 4.40
C ALA A 10 8.18 -20.31 3.92
N GLN A 11 8.08 -21.41 4.67
CA GLN A 11 7.21 -22.53 4.37
C GLN A 11 5.74 -22.18 4.61
N ILE A 12 5.44 -21.40 5.66
CA ILE A 12 4.07 -20.93 5.92
C ILE A 12 3.60 -20.08 4.73
N LEU A 13 4.37 -19.08 4.31
CA LEU A 13 4.00 -18.21 3.22
C LEU A 13 3.91 -18.96 1.88
N ALA A 14 4.82 -19.89 1.62
CA ALA A 14 4.81 -20.70 0.40
C ALA A 14 3.55 -21.58 0.28
N ASN A 15 2.97 -22.02 1.41
CA ASN A 15 1.73 -22.79 1.44
C ASN A 15 0.48 -21.93 1.68
N CYS A 16 0.65 -20.61 1.82
CA CYS A 16 -0.46 -19.69 2.06
C CYS A 16 -1.25 -19.46 0.76
N PRO A 17 -2.55 -19.79 0.72
CA PRO A 17 -3.36 -19.58 -0.48
C PRO A 17 -3.51 -18.08 -0.77
N ALA A 18 -3.86 -17.72 -2.02
CA ALA A 18 -4.03 -16.30 -2.41
C ALA A 18 -5.14 -15.57 -1.61
N VAL A 19 -6.11 -16.31 -1.07
CA VAL A 19 -7.15 -15.78 -0.18
C VAL A 19 -6.69 -15.61 1.28
N GLY A 20 -5.46 -15.99 1.61
CA GLY A 20 -4.96 -16.08 2.98
C GLY A 20 -5.72 -17.10 3.83
N ASP A 21 -5.58 -16.98 5.15
CA ASP A 21 -6.26 -17.83 6.14
C ASP A 21 -7.41 -17.11 6.89
N ALA A 22 -7.84 -15.95 6.38
CA ALA A 22 -8.96 -15.20 6.96
C ALA A 22 -10.24 -16.05 7.03
N LYS A 23 -10.97 -15.92 8.13
CA LYS A 23 -12.27 -16.60 8.32
C LYS A 23 -13.41 -15.92 7.58
N GLY A 24 -13.39 -14.59 7.51
CA GLY A 24 -14.44 -13.79 6.90
C GLY A 24 -14.34 -13.77 5.36
N THR A 25 -15.47 -13.90 4.67
CA THR A 25 -15.50 -13.88 3.19
C THR A 25 -15.03 -12.56 2.59
N SER A 26 -15.35 -11.44 3.23
CA SER A 26 -14.90 -10.11 2.82
C SER A 26 -13.38 -9.97 2.91
N VAL A 27 -12.78 -10.38 4.03
CA VAL A 27 -11.32 -10.32 4.23
C VAL A 27 -10.60 -11.30 3.29
N ARG A 28 -11.17 -12.46 2.99
CA ARG A 28 -10.62 -13.36 1.95
C ARG A 28 -10.63 -12.74 0.55
N ALA A 29 -11.66 -11.98 0.22
CA ALA A 29 -11.72 -11.23 -1.03
C ALA A 29 -10.65 -10.11 -1.04
N LEU A 30 -10.51 -9.37 0.05
CA LEU A 30 -9.45 -8.38 0.24
C LEU A 30 -8.05 -8.99 0.07
N ASN A 31 -7.79 -10.13 0.73
CA ASN A 31 -6.52 -10.86 0.61
C ASN A 31 -6.21 -11.25 -0.84
N THR A 32 -7.23 -11.63 -1.62
CA THR A 32 -7.06 -11.92 -3.05
C THR A 32 -6.59 -10.68 -3.82
N LEU A 33 -7.11 -9.51 -3.47
CA LEU A 33 -6.70 -8.24 -4.06
C LEU A 33 -5.29 -7.83 -3.63
N LYS A 34 -4.94 -7.99 -2.34
CA LYS A 34 -3.58 -7.77 -1.81
C LYS A 34 -2.55 -8.67 -2.51
N ARG A 35 -2.93 -9.91 -2.85
CA ARG A 35 -2.06 -10.92 -3.52
C ARG A 35 -1.98 -10.80 -5.04
N ARG A 36 -2.50 -9.73 -5.65
CA ARG A 36 -2.41 -9.52 -7.12
C ARG A 36 -0.95 -9.44 -7.57
N MET A 37 -0.58 -10.25 -8.57
CA MET A 37 0.76 -10.21 -9.18
C MET A 37 0.75 -9.65 -10.61
N THR A 38 -0.43 -9.35 -11.15
CA THR A 38 -0.55 -8.71 -12.46
C THR A 38 -0.04 -7.28 -12.38
N VAL A 39 0.63 -6.81 -13.43
CA VAL A 39 1.00 -5.39 -13.57
C VAL A 39 -0.14 -4.66 -14.27
N PRO A 40 -0.69 -3.55 -13.72
CA PRO A 40 -1.69 -2.75 -14.42
C PRO A 40 -1.17 -2.29 -15.78
N THR A 41 -1.97 -2.50 -16.83
CA THR A 41 -1.69 -1.95 -18.16
C THR A 41 -2.07 -0.48 -18.21
N PRO A 42 -1.64 0.29 -19.22
CA PRO A 42 -2.06 1.69 -19.35
C PRO A 42 -3.59 1.90 -19.38
N GLY A 43 -4.35 0.92 -19.87
CA GLY A 43 -5.83 0.97 -19.88
C GLY A 43 -6.47 0.76 -18.50
N ASP A 44 -5.75 0.14 -17.57
CA ASP A 44 -6.20 -0.11 -16.19
C ASP A 44 -5.96 1.08 -15.28
N ILE A 45 -5.03 1.98 -15.64
CA ILE A 45 -4.68 3.16 -14.84
C ILE A 45 -5.81 4.18 -14.89
N ASP A 46 -6.34 4.57 -13.73
CA ASP A 46 -7.19 5.76 -13.61
C ASP A 46 -6.32 7.01 -13.38
N PRO A 47 -6.21 7.92 -14.38
CA PRO A 47 -5.35 9.09 -14.28
C PRO A 47 -5.86 10.14 -13.29
N ASN A 48 -7.10 10.04 -12.83
CA ASN A 48 -7.65 10.98 -11.83
C ASN A 48 -7.19 10.63 -10.41
N VAL A 49 -6.63 9.44 -10.21
CA VAL A 49 -6.10 9.02 -8.92
C VAL A 49 -4.68 9.53 -8.77
N THR A 50 -4.58 10.66 -8.10
CA THR A 50 -3.32 11.28 -7.69
C THR A 50 -3.23 11.29 -6.17
N LEU A 51 -2.02 11.44 -5.62
CA LEU A 51 -1.87 11.59 -4.16
C LEU A 51 -2.72 12.76 -3.61
N ARG A 52 -2.84 13.84 -4.38
CA ARG A 52 -3.72 14.98 -4.06
C ARG A 52 -5.20 14.61 -4.00
N ALA A 53 -5.68 13.81 -4.94
CA ALA A 53 -7.06 13.32 -4.93
C ALA A 53 -7.30 12.33 -3.78
N MET A 54 -6.29 11.53 -3.44
CA MET A 54 -6.38 10.55 -2.36
C MET A 54 -6.52 11.21 -0.99
N VAL A 55 -5.79 12.29 -0.73
CA VAL A 55 -5.90 13.04 0.54
C VAL A 55 -7.06 14.05 0.56
N ALA A 56 -7.80 14.21 -0.54
CA ALA A 56 -8.88 15.19 -0.61
C ALA A 56 -9.98 14.84 0.41
N PRO A 57 -10.45 15.82 1.20
CA PRO A 57 -11.38 15.57 2.30
C PRO A 57 -12.74 15.09 1.80
N GLY A 58 -13.47 14.42 2.68
CA GLY A 58 -14.81 13.88 2.44
C GLY A 58 -14.78 12.36 2.33
N ASP A 59 -15.95 11.74 2.49
CA ASP A 59 -16.09 10.28 2.39
C ASP A 59 -15.61 9.82 1.01
N ASP A 60 -14.66 8.89 1.02
CA ASP A 60 -14.04 8.32 -0.17
C ASP A 60 -14.34 6.84 -0.34
N THR A 61 -15.27 6.27 0.43
CA THR A 61 -15.66 4.85 0.40
C THR A 61 -16.00 4.35 -1.02
N THR A 62 -16.47 5.23 -1.89
CA THR A 62 -16.89 4.90 -3.26
C THR A 62 -16.16 5.71 -4.35
N ARG A 63 -15.08 6.42 -3.98
CA ARG A 63 -14.41 7.37 -4.89
C ARG A 63 -13.62 6.68 -6.00
N TRP A 64 -13.16 5.45 -5.76
CA TRP A 64 -12.35 4.69 -6.71
C TRP A 64 -12.85 3.24 -6.84
N ASP A 65 -12.23 2.48 -7.74
CA ASP A 65 -12.58 1.10 -8.05
C ASP A 65 -11.33 0.22 -7.92
N GLU A 66 -11.43 -0.87 -7.16
CA GLU A 66 -10.35 -1.84 -6.95
C GLU A 66 -9.94 -2.54 -8.26
N LYS A 67 -10.75 -2.49 -9.32
CA LYS A 67 -10.40 -2.99 -10.66
C LYS A 67 -9.45 -2.07 -11.42
N ARG A 68 -9.16 -0.87 -10.90
CA ARG A 68 -8.27 0.11 -11.52
C ARG A 68 -6.91 0.11 -10.84
N GLY A 69 -5.89 0.44 -11.62
CA GLY A 69 -4.59 0.83 -11.08
C GLY A 69 -4.46 2.35 -11.00
N ALA A 70 -3.38 2.81 -10.37
CA ALA A 70 -3.03 4.22 -10.35
C ALA A 70 -1.52 4.39 -10.35
N THR A 71 -1.08 5.56 -10.84
CA THR A 71 0.29 6.04 -10.72
C THR A 71 0.26 7.31 -9.90
N ILE A 72 0.81 7.28 -8.68
CA ILE A 72 0.81 8.42 -7.77
C ILE A 72 2.24 8.84 -7.43
N GLU A 73 2.39 10.11 -7.10
CA GLU A 73 3.67 10.71 -6.73
C GLU A 73 3.57 11.32 -5.34
N GLY A 74 4.57 11.05 -4.50
CA GLY A 74 4.57 11.44 -3.10
C GLY A 74 5.94 11.50 -2.48
N TYR A 75 6.06 12.21 -1.37
CA TYR A 75 7.24 12.17 -0.52
C TYR A 75 7.12 11.02 0.47
N VAL A 76 8.19 10.24 0.63
CA VAL A 76 8.23 9.09 1.53
C VAL A 76 8.53 9.56 2.96
N ALA A 77 7.51 9.58 3.80
CA ALA A 77 7.59 9.95 5.21
C ALA A 77 8.18 8.81 6.05
N ASP A 78 7.79 7.56 5.76
CA ASP A 78 8.31 6.38 6.46
C ASP A 78 8.31 5.13 5.55
N VAL A 79 9.15 4.15 5.91
CA VAL A 79 9.19 2.82 5.30
C VAL A 79 9.45 1.77 6.39
N LYS A 80 8.47 0.91 6.66
CA LYS A 80 8.53 -0.05 7.77
C LYS A 80 7.97 -1.42 7.38
N VAL A 81 8.16 -2.39 8.26
CA VAL A 81 7.52 -3.70 8.11
C VAL A 81 6.04 -3.52 8.41
N GLY A 82 5.18 -3.88 7.46
CA GLY A 82 3.72 -3.89 7.57
C GLY A 82 3.23 -4.90 8.60
N GLY A 83 1.93 -4.96 8.88
CA GLY A 83 1.33 -5.75 9.96
C GLY A 83 1.57 -7.27 9.88
N VAL A 84 1.11 -7.99 10.89
CA VAL A 84 0.92 -9.44 10.79
C VAL A 84 -0.50 -9.65 10.29
N GLU A 85 -0.66 -10.24 9.12
CA GLU A 85 -1.93 -10.25 8.40
C GLU A 85 -2.28 -11.63 7.87
N SER A 86 -3.58 -11.88 7.73
CA SER A 86 -4.12 -13.14 7.23
C SER A 86 -3.75 -13.43 5.77
N VAL A 87 -3.52 -12.39 4.96
CA VAL A 87 -3.06 -12.49 3.56
C VAL A 87 -1.72 -13.22 3.44
N ASN A 88 -0.88 -13.09 4.47
CA ASN A 88 0.43 -13.73 4.60
C ASN A 88 0.41 -14.83 5.66
N CYS A 89 -0.78 -15.39 5.96
CA CYS A 89 -1.02 -16.46 6.93
C CYS A 89 -0.32 -16.24 8.27
N HIS A 90 -0.33 -14.98 8.74
CA HIS A 90 0.24 -14.56 10.02
C HIS A 90 1.73 -14.85 10.23
N THR A 91 2.52 -14.90 9.16
CA THR A 91 3.99 -14.94 9.29
C THR A 91 4.53 -13.72 10.05
N HIS A 92 5.64 -13.90 10.77
CA HIS A 92 6.18 -12.87 11.67
C HIS A 92 7.46 -12.20 11.14
N GLY A 93 8.26 -12.95 10.39
CA GLY A 93 9.51 -12.53 9.81
C GLY A 93 9.32 -11.36 8.84
N PRO A 94 10.15 -10.30 8.94
CA PRO A 94 10.06 -9.13 8.05
C PRO A 94 10.06 -9.45 6.56
N ALA A 95 10.75 -10.53 6.15
CA ALA A 95 10.83 -10.98 4.77
C ALA A 95 9.49 -11.54 4.23
N TYR A 96 8.54 -11.87 5.11
CA TYR A 96 7.28 -12.53 4.79
C TYR A 96 6.04 -11.68 5.10
N ARG A 97 6.25 -10.43 5.51
CA ARG A 97 5.22 -9.40 5.72
C ARG A 97 5.37 -8.28 4.72
N ASP A 98 4.31 -7.53 4.49
CA ASP A 98 4.32 -6.42 3.53
C ASP A 98 5.34 -5.34 3.95
N THR A 99 5.88 -4.60 2.98
CA THR A 99 6.61 -3.35 3.26
C THR A 99 5.61 -2.22 3.21
N HIS A 100 5.38 -1.57 4.35
CA HIS A 100 4.47 -0.44 4.48
C HIS A 100 5.23 0.87 4.21
N ILE A 101 4.73 1.67 3.28
CA ILE A 101 5.34 2.95 2.88
C ILE A 101 4.30 4.06 3.04
N GLU A 102 4.68 5.11 3.74
CA GLU A 102 3.83 6.28 3.99
C GLU A 102 4.19 7.41 3.04
N LEU A 103 3.24 7.85 2.23
CA LEU A 103 3.40 8.97 1.30
C LEU A 103 2.68 10.22 1.80
N THR A 104 3.32 11.38 1.68
CA THR A 104 2.75 12.71 1.97
C THR A 104 2.97 13.71 0.85
N LEU A 105 2.09 14.71 0.75
CA LEU A 105 2.26 15.88 -0.13
C LEU A 105 3.20 16.94 0.47
N ASP A 106 3.38 16.92 1.79
CA ASP A 106 4.07 17.98 2.53
C ASP A 106 5.09 17.36 3.50
N PRO A 107 6.37 17.24 3.10
CA PRO A 107 7.42 16.69 3.96
C PRO A 107 7.70 17.55 5.20
N THR A 108 7.18 18.78 5.26
CA THR A 108 7.36 19.68 6.40
C THR A 108 6.32 19.47 7.48
N LYS A 109 5.23 18.75 7.15
CA LYS A 109 4.16 18.42 8.08
C LYS A 109 4.27 16.96 8.47
N ASN A 110 4.67 16.73 9.72
CA ASN A 110 4.59 15.42 10.36
C ASN A 110 3.16 15.13 10.82
N ASP A 111 2.22 15.08 9.87
CA ASP A 111 0.79 14.86 10.10
C ASP A 111 0.36 13.54 9.45
N GLU A 112 0.41 12.48 10.23
CA GLU A 112 0.05 11.12 9.80
C GLU A 112 -1.37 11.05 9.21
N THR A 113 -2.28 11.92 9.66
CA THR A 113 -3.65 11.96 9.16
C THR A 113 -3.76 12.39 7.70
N THR A 114 -2.65 12.79 7.08
CA THR A 114 -2.54 13.15 5.66
C THR A 114 -1.80 12.09 4.83
N TYR A 115 -1.35 11.00 5.46
CA TYR A 115 -0.58 9.97 4.78
C TYR A 115 -1.46 9.08 3.91
N VAL A 116 -0.91 8.64 2.79
CA VAL A 116 -1.47 7.59 1.95
C VAL A 116 -0.52 6.41 1.99
N ILE A 117 -1.10 5.23 2.22
CA ILE A 117 -0.32 4.02 2.37
C ILE A 117 -0.17 3.34 1.01
N VAL A 118 1.05 2.89 0.73
CA VAL A 118 1.37 2.05 -0.42
C VAL A 118 2.22 0.89 0.05
N GLU A 119 1.97 -0.31 -0.47
CA GLU A 119 2.60 -1.52 0.07
C GLU A 119 3.26 -2.40 -0.99
N VAL A 120 4.43 -2.93 -0.65
CA VAL A 120 5.12 -3.97 -1.42
C VAL A 120 4.94 -5.30 -0.71
N THR A 121 4.28 -6.25 -1.35
CA THR A 121 4.05 -7.57 -0.75
C THR A 121 5.30 -8.46 -0.84
N PRO A 122 5.45 -9.48 0.03
CA PRO A 122 6.53 -10.46 -0.05
C PRO A 122 6.68 -11.09 -1.42
N GLN A 123 5.58 -11.32 -2.13
CA GLN A 123 5.58 -12.03 -3.41
C GLN A 123 6.05 -11.11 -4.54
N VAL A 124 5.70 -9.81 -4.50
CA VAL A 124 6.33 -8.82 -5.38
C VAL A 124 7.83 -8.71 -5.09
N ARG A 125 8.25 -8.69 -3.82
CA ARG A 125 9.68 -8.68 -3.48
C ARG A 125 10.41 -9.91 -4.03
N GLN A 126 9.80 -11.09 -3.94
CA GLN A 126 10.36 -12.32 -4.50
C GLN A 126 10.48 -12.26 -6.03
N GLU A 127 9.45 -11.74 -6.71
CA GLU A 127 9.50 -11.54 -8.17
C GLU A 127 10.62 -10.57 -8.56
N MET A 128 10.75 -9.44 -7.86
CA MET A 128 11.81 -8.47 -8.15
C MET A 128 13.20 -9.01 -7.84
N SER A 129 13.35 -9.79 -6.76
CA SER A 129 14.59 -10.46 -6.43
C SER A 129 15.02 -11.44 -7.53
N SER A 130 14.07 -12.16 -8.15
CA SER A 130 14.36 -13.03 -9.30
C SER A 130 14.87 -12.27 -10.54
N LYS A 131 14.58 -10.96 -10.61
CA LYS A 131 15.07 -10.03 -11.65
C LYS A 131 16.35 -9.30 -11.23
N GLY A 132 16.97 -9.68 -10.10
CA GLY A 132 18.18 -9.06 -9.58
C GLY A 132 17.96 -7.70 -8.90
N VAL A 133 16.71 -7.37 -8.54
CA VAL A 133 16.36 -6.11 -7.88
C VAL A 133 15.98 -6.39 -6.42
N ASP A 134 16.72 -5.81 -5.48
CA ASP A 134 16.44 -5.97 -4.04
C ASP A 134 15.39 -4.96 -3.57
N TRP A 135 14.18 -5.45 -3.33
CA TRP A 135 13.07 -4.69 -2.73
C TRP A 135 12.79 -5.09 -1.27
N SER A 136 13.77 -5.65 -0.56
CA SER A 136 13.63 -5.88 0.89
C SER A 136 13.26 -4.59 1.62
N THR A 137 12.48 -4.68 2.70
CA THR A 137 12.06 -3.50 3.49
C THR A 137 13.24 -2.63 3.90
N ARG A 138 14.38 -3.26 4.27
CA ARG A 138 15.61 -2.55 4.61
C ARG A 138 16.13 -1.74 3.43
N THR A 139 16.25 -2.36 2.26
CA THR A 139 16.77 -1.69 1.06
C THR A 139 15.85 -0.58 0.60
N LEU A 140 14.53 -0.81 0.60
CA LEU A 140 13.53 0.22 0.30
C LEU A 140 13.58 1.38 1.30
N ARG A 141 13.73 1.11 2.60
CA ARG A 141 13.91 2.17 3.60
C ARG A 141 15.14 3.01 3.31
N THR A 142 16.29 2.37 3.02
CA THR A 142 17.53 3.08 2.70
C THR A 142 17.42 3.88 1.41
N SER A 143 16.73 3.37 0.39
CA SER A 143 16.69 4.00 -0.94
C SER A 143 15.58 5.03 -1.11
N LEU A 144 14.48 4.92 -0.36
CA LEU A 144 13.27 5.74 -0.55
C LEU A 144 13.04 6.77 0.55
N LEU A 145 13.40 6.48 1.82
CA LEU A 145 13.06 7.36 2.94
C LEU A 145 13.59 8.78 2.72
N GLY A 146 12.70 9.76 2.88
CA GLY A 146 13.03 11.17 2.71
C GLY A 146 13.16 11.63 1.26
N ARG A 147 12.60 10.88 0.29
CA ARG A 147 12.66 11.20 -1.13
C ARG A 147 11.27 11.28 -1.75
N TRP A 148 11.21 12.00 -2.87
CA TRP A 148 10.05 11.96 -3.76
C TRP A 148 10.11 10.71 -4.62
N VAL A 149 8.98 10.03 -4.74
CA VAL A 149 8.84 8.80 -5.53
C VAL A 149 7.61 8.89 -6.43
N ARG A 150 7.65 8.14 -7.53
CA ARG A 150 6.46 7.77 -8.30
C ARG A 150 6.25 6.28 -8.09
N VAL A 151 5.05 5.89 -7.70
CA VAL A 151 4.66 4.49 -7.48
C VAL A 151 3.47 4.16 -8.37
N THR A 152 3.45 2.94 -8.90
CA THR A 152 2.35 2.40 -9.70
C THR A 152 1.94 1.06 -9.14
N GLY A 153 0.65 0.80 -9.12
CA GLY A 153 0.10 -0.48 -8.67
C GLY A 153 -1.42 -0.49 -8.76
N TRP A 154 -2.03 -1.42 -8.04
CA TRP A 154 -3.48 -1.55 -7.99
C TRP A 154 -4.09 -0.72 -6.87
N LEU A 155 -5.27 -0.16 -7.11
CA LEU A 155 -6.07 0.42 -6.04
C LEU A 155 -6.69 -0.70 -5.21
N LEU A 156 -6.69 -0.49 -3.90
CA LEU A 156 -7.23 -1.41 -2.92
C LEU A 156 -7.93 -0.62 -1.81
N PHE A 157 -9.16 -0.99 -1.49
CA PHE A 157 -9.87 -0.41 -0.37
C PHE A 157 -9.66 -1.27 0.87
N ASP A 158 -8.70 -0.92 1.72
CA ASP A 158 -8.38 -1.72 2.90
C ASP A 158 -9.43 -1.53 3.99
N VAL A 159 -10.55 -2.23 3.85
CA VAL A 159 -11.72 -2.08 4.72
C VAL A 159 -11.41 -2.27 6.22
N GLU A 160 -10.34 -2.99 6.56
CA GLU A 160 -9.89 -3.18 7.94
C GLU A 160 -9.39 -1.85 8.56
N HIS A 161 -9.00 -0.88 7.73
CA HIS A 161 -8.48 0.43 8.10
C HIS A 161 -9.49 1.60 8.04
N LYS A 162 -10.79 1.29 7.92
CA LYS A 162 -11.86 2.29 7.98
C LYS A 162 -11.83 3.22 9.20
N PRO A 163 -11.65 2.72 10.44
CA PRO A 163 -11.63 3.59 11.62
C PRO A 163 -10.36 4.44 11.75
N GLU A 164 -9.29 4.10 11.02
CA GLU A 164 -7.99 4.77 11.05
C GLU A 164 -7.82 5.86 9.98
N ALA A 165 -8.75 5.95 9.03
CA ALA A 165 -8.69 6.91 7.93
C ALA A 165 -9.57 8.14 8.16
N ARG A 166 -8.97 9.32 7.96
CA ARG A 166 -9.64 10.62 8.13
C ARG A 166 -10.88 10.75 7.26
N ASN A 167 -10.84 10.25 6.02
CA ASN A 167 -11.92 10.40 5.05
C ASN A 167 -13.15 9.54 5.39
N THR A 168 -12.98 8.37 6.00
CA THR A 168 -14.09 7.48 6.39
C THR A 168 -14.48 7.61 7.85
N ALA A 169 -13.58 8.08 8.71
CA ALA A 169 -13.78 8.20 10.15
C ALA A 169 -13.23 9.53 10.69
N SER A 170 -13.71 10.67 10.16
CA SER A 170 -13.22 12.02 10.52
C SER A 170 -13.21 12.38 12.02
N ARG A 171 -13.94 11.62 12.86
CA ARG A 171 -13.99 11.75 14.33
C ARG A 171 -13.43 10.53 15.08
N GLY A 172 -12.70 9.65 14.39
CA GLY A 172 -12.08 8.48 14.98
C GLY A 172 -10.97 8.86 15.98
N ALA A 173 -10.70 7.99 16.94
CA ALA A 173 -9.73 8.24 18.01
C ALA A 173 -8.26 8.01 17.59
N HIS A 174 -8.04 7.24 16.52
CA HIS A 174 -6.71 6.81 16.07
C HIS A 174 -6.54 7.00 14.56
N ILE A 175 -6.62 8.25 14.10
CA ILE A 175 -6.43 8.60 12.70
C ILE A 175 -4.95 8.77 12.41
N TRP A 176 -4.42 7.95 11.49
CA TRP A 176 -3.00 7.97 11.08
C TRP A 176 -2.82 7.82 9.57
N ARG A 177 -3.93 7.94 8.81
CA ARG A 177 -3.95 7.96 7.35
C ARG A 177 -5.08 8.86 6.86
N ALA A 178 -4.93 9.42 5.67
CA ALA A 178 -5.95 10.26 5.05
C ALA A 178 -7.14 9.43 4.55
N THR A 179 -6.82 8.32 3.87
CA THR A 179 -7.77 7.50 3.12
C THR A 179 -7.61 6.02 3.47
N VAL A 180 -8.69 5.26 3.30
CA VAL A 180 -8.70 3.79 3.37
C VAL A 180 -8.05 3.17 2.13
N TRP A 181 -8.00 3.93 1.03
CA TRP A 181 -7.48 3.45 -0.23
C TRP A 181 -5.95 3.45 -0.26
N GLU A 182 -5.40 2.37 -0.81
CA GLU A 182 -3.97 2.15 -0.93
C GLU A 182 -3.56 1.91 -2.38
N ILE A 183 -2.27 2.07 -2.67
CA ILE A 183 -1.65 1.34 -3.79
C ILE A 183 -1.12 0.03 -3.23
N HIS A 184 -1.89 -1.05 -3.43
CA HIS A 184 -1.59 -2.36 -2.89
C HIS A 184 -2.04 -3.46 -3.88
N PRO A 185 -1.11 -4.26 -4.43
CA PRO A 185 0.35 -4.12 -4.31
C PRO A 185 0.92 -3.06 -5.27
N ILE A 186 2.05 -2.48 -4.88
CA ILE A 186 2.94 -1.74 -5.78
C ILE A 186 3.56 -2.71 -6.78
N THR A 187 3.53 -2.35 -8.07
CA THR A 187 4.12 -3.12 -9.17
C THR A 187 5.30 -2.41 -9.84
N ALA A 188 5.42 -1.10 -9.67
CA ALA A 188 6.56 -0.31 -10.12
C ALA A 188 6.81 0.89 -9.20
N MET A 189 8.07 1.28 -9.05
CA MET A 189 8.46 2.47 -8.30
C MET A 189 9.72 3.11 -8.89
N GLU A 190 9.84 4.42 -8.77
CA GLU A 190 11.04 5.17 -9.11
C GLU A 190 11.25 6.35 -8.16
N VAL A 191 12.52 6.67 -7.89
CA VAL A 191 12.91 7.87 -7.16
C VAL A 191 12.94 9.05 -8.12
N LEU A 192 12.27 10.13 -7.75
CA LEU A 192 12.21 11.36 -8.53
C LEU A 192 13.35 12.31 -8.14
N PRO A 193 13.79 13.20 -9.06
CA PRO A 193 14.85 14.16 -8.78
C PRO A 193 14.45 15.23 -7.75
N GLY A 194 13.14 15.37 -7.46
CA GLY A 194 12.61 16.34 -6.51
C GLY A 194 11.08 16.32 -6.49
N LYS A 195 10.49 17.34 -5.85
CA LYS A 195 9.03 17.51 -5.78
C LYS A 195 8.45 17.60 -7.20
N PRO A 196 7.49 16.74 -7.56
CA PRO A 196 6.84 16.85 -8.86
C PRO A 196 6.10 18.18 -9.00
N PRO A 197 6.03 18.74 -10.22
CA PRO A 197 5.19 19.91 -10.48
C PRO A 197 3.73 19.56 -10.16
N VAL A 198 3.01 20.53 -9.58
CA VAL A 198 1.58 20.34 -9.30
C VAL A 198 0.84 20.34 -10.63
N ASN A 199 0.42 19.16 -11.11
CA ASN A 199 -0.52 19.10 -12.21
C ASN A 199 -1.84 19.74 -11.77
N GLN A 200 -2.24 20.80 -12.48
CA GLN A 200 -3.38 21.67 -12.15
C GLN A 200 -4.75 21.04 -12.44
N THR A 201 -4.83 19.75 -12.75
CA THR A 201 -6.10 19.07 -13.01
C THR A 201 -6.74 18.64 -11.68
N SER A 202 -7.24 19.62 -10.94
CA SER A 202 -8.36 19.37 -10.04
C SER A 202 -9.56 18.97 -10.91
N PRO A 203 -10.31 17.91 -10.60
CA PRO A 203 -11.67 17.81 -11.11
C PRO A 203 -12.41 19.01 -10.50
N GLY A 204 -12.86 19.91 -11.36
CA GLY A 204 -13.73 21.00 -10.93
C GLY A 204 -14.90 20.40 -10.14
N ALA A 205 -15.23 21.05 -9.02
CA ALA A 205 -16.51 20.87 -8.37
C ALA A 205 -17.60 21.25 -9.40
N GLY A 206 -18.07 20.24 -10.13
CA GLY A 206 -19.20 20.36 -11.05
C GLY A 206 -20.47 20.20 -10.23
N LYS A 207 -21.11 21.36 -9.98
CA LYS A 207 -22.51 21.62 -9.60
C LYS A 207 -23.32 20.48 -8.98
#